data_AF-A0A2K0U1F7-F1
#
_entry.id   AF-A0A2K0U1F7-F1
#
_cell.length_a   1.000
_cell.length_b   1.000
_cell.length_c   1.000
_cell.angle_alpha   90.00
_cell.angle_beta   90.00
_cell.angle_gamma   90.00
#
_symmetry.space_group_name_H-M   'P 1'
#
loop_
_entity.id
_entity.type
_entity.pdbx_description
1 polymer ?
#
loop_
_entity_poly.entity_id
_entity_poly.type
_entity_poly.pdbx_seq_one_letter_code
_entity_poly.pdbx_strand_id
1 'polypeptide(L)'
;MFPSTHIIVGVTTDPDTVRVKGLTVISAADRACIVRGCKYVDEVIENCEPVLTPEFMGANRIDYFAHADTADLPGQPDPYRFIKEQGEFLVIPRIKEWCSTTEIISRVIRNRDEYVIRQLRNGASRADMKVSWLKLQWIKARRSFHRSSRGTWTEEECLENH
;
A
#
# COMPACT_ATOMS: atom_id res chain seq x y z
N MET A 1 17.96 4.78 -20.29
CA MET A 1 16.70 5.51 -20.05
C MET A 1 16.23 6.06 -21.39
N PHE A 2 14.94 5.92 -21.70
CA PHE A 2 14.38 6.41 -22.95
C PHE A 2 14.39 7.95 -22.97
N PRO A 3 14.71 8.59 -24.12
CA PRO A 3 14.81 10.05 -24.22
C PRO A 3 13.45 10.76 -24.22
N SER A 4 12.38 10.06 -24.60
CA SER A 4 11.00 10.51 -24.52
C SER A 4 10.15 9.30 -24.13
N THR A 5 9.25 9.48 -23.16
CA THR A 5 8.40 8.42 -22.62
C THR A 5 7.01 8.98 -22.41
N HIS A 6 6.00 8.19 -22.75
CA HIS A 6 4.61 8.44 -22.41
C HIS A 6 4.17 7.43 -21.34
N ILE A 7 3.75 7.91 -20.17
CA ILE A 7 3.48 7.08 -19.00
C ILE A 7 1.97 6.90 -18.84
N ILE A 8 1.54 5.67 -19.12
CA ILE A 8 0.17 5.19 -18.91
C ILE A 8 0.12 4.43 -17.59
N VAL A 9 -0.86 4.77 -16.72
CA VAL A 9 -1.09 4.06 -15.46
C VAL A 9 -2.45 3.38 -15.46
N GLY A 10 -2.46 2.06 -15.33
CA GLY A 10 -3.68 1.28 -15.14
C GLY A 10 -4.14 1.26 -13.67
N VAL A 11 -5.43 1.52 -13.44
CA VAL A 11 -6.06 1.41 -12.12
C VAL A 11 -7.08 0.27 -12.13
N THR A 12 -6.86 -0.72 -11.26
CA THR A 12 -7.70 -1.90 -11.11
C THR A 12 -9.05 -1.57 -10.46
N THR A 13 -10.09 -2.32 -10.83
CA THR A 13 -11.41 -2.20 -10.19
C THR A 13 -11.35 -2.56 -8.69
N ASP A 14 -12.31 -2.09 -7.90
CA ASP A 14 -12.40 -2.47 -6.49
C ASP A 14 -12.64 -3.98 -6.29
N PRO A 15 -13.58 -4.64 -7.01
CA PRO A 15 -13.78 -6.08 -6.91
C PRO A 15 -12.52 -6.89 -7.22
N ASP A 16 -11.77 -6.53 -8.27
CA ASP A 16 -10.54 -7.23 -8.63
C ASP A 16 -9.45 -7.03 -7.58
N THR A 17 -9.34 -5.83 -7.04
CA THR A 17 -8.36 -5.51 -5.99
C THR A 17 -8.66 -6.28 -4.71
N VAL A 18 -9.94 -6.38 -4.33
CA VAL A 18 -10.38 -7.18 -3.18
C VAL A 18 -10.09 -8.66 -3.37
N ARG A 19 -10.34 -9.19 -4.59
CA ARG A 19 -10.08 -10.59 -4.93
C ARG A 19 -8.60 -10.95 -4.86
N VAL A 20 -7.72 -10.07 -5.34
CA VAL A 20 -6.28 -10.37 -5.50
C VAL A 20 -5.46 -9.95 -4.28
N LYS A 21 -5.78 -8.81 -3.65
CA LYS A 21 -4.91 -8.16 -2.65
C LYS A 21 -5.59 -7.89 -1.31
N GLY A 22 -6.91 -7.69 -1.31
CA GLY A 22 -7.71 -7.44 -0.12
C GLY A 22 -8.38 -6.06 -0.10
N LEU A 23 -8.94 -5.70 1.04
CA LEU A 23 -9.81 -4.53 1.18
C LEU A 23 -9.12 -3.21 0.80
N THR A 24 -9.85 -2.36 0.09
CA THR A 24 -9.44 -1.00 -0.26
C THR A 24 -10.07 0.02 0.67
N VAL A 25 -9.30 1.03 1.07
CA VAL A 25 -9.81 2.18 1.84
C VAL A 25 -10.35 3.27 0.91
N ILE A 26 -9.82 3.35 -0.31
CA ILE A 26 -10.13 4.35 -1.33
C ILE A 26 -10.76 3.64 -2.52
N SER A 27 -11.86 4.19 -3.06
CA SER A 27 -12.56 3.63 -4.22
C SER A 27 -11.69 3.63 -5.48
N ALA A 28 -12.01 2.81 -6.47
CA ALA A 28 -11.29 2.77 -7.74
C ALA A 28 -11.32 4.13 -8.46
N ALA A 29 -12.46 4.82 -8.43
CA ALA A 29 -12.62 6.15 -9.02
C ALA A 29 -11.73 7.20 -8.34
N ASP A 30 -11.71 7.21 -7.00
CA ASP A 30 -10.85 8.14 -6.25
C ASP A 30 -9.37 7.81 -6.46
N ARG A 31 -9.00 6.52 -6.53
CA ARG A 31 -7.62 6.09 -6.88
C ARG A 31 -7.22 6.61 -8.26
N ALA A 32 -8.10 6.50 -9.26
CA ALA A 32 -7.85 7.04 -10.59
C ALA A 32 -7.68 8.56 -10.57
N CYS A 33 -8.51 9.29 -9.81
CA CYS A 33 -8.37 10.74 -9.64
C CYS A 33 -7.02 11.12 -9.00
N ILE A 34 -6.58 10.39 -7.97
CA ILE A 34 -5.28 10.62 -7.33
C ILE A 34 -4.13 10.40 -8.32
N VAL A 35 -4.18 9.31 -9.08
CA VAL A 35 -3.14 8.96 -10.06
C VAL A 35 -3.06 10.01 -11.18
N ARG A 36 -4.20 10.57 -11.63
CA ARG A 36 -4.21 11.68 -12.61
C ARG A 36 -3.53 12.95 -12.09
N GLY A 37 -3.49 13.15 -10.77
CA GLY A 37 -2.79 14.27 -10.15
C GLY A 37 -1.27 14.10 -10.08
N CYS A 38 -0.73 12.93 -10.44
CA CYS A 38 0.70 12.67 -10.40
C CYS A 38 1.43 13.37 -11.55
N LYS A 39 2.50 14.11 -11.21
CA LYS A 39 3.33 14.88 -12.17
C LYS A 39 3.83 14.06 -13.38
N TYR A 40 4.10 12.79 -13.17
CA TYR A 40 4.74 11.91 -14.15
C TYR A 40 3.74 11.03 -14.92
N VAL A 41 2.44 11.21 -14.71
CA VAL A 41 1.41 10.40 -15.38
C VAL A 41 0.83 11.20 -16.52
N ASP A 42 0.86 10.64 -17.72
CA ASP A 42 0.30 11.27 -18.92
C ASP A 42 -1.13 10.77 -19.19
N GLU A 43 -1.39 9.49 -18.97
CA GLU A 43 -2.70 8.85 -19.20
C GLU A 43 -3.07 7.89 -18.05
N VAL A 44 -4.36 7.80 -17.75
CA VAL A 44 -4.91 6.86 -16.76
C VAL A 44 -5.99 6.00 -17.38
N ILE A 45 -5.74 4.68 -17.38
CA ILE A 45 -6.72 3.67 -17.79
C ILE A 45 -7.44 3.17 -16.54
N GLU A 46 -8.73 3.50 -16.44
CA GLU A 46 -9.61 2.96 -15.41
C GLU A 46 -10.07 1.54 -15.74
N ASN A 47 -10.43 0.77 -14.70
CA ASN A 47 -10.89 -0.62 -14.82
C ASN A 47 -9.88 -1.53 -15.55
N CYS A 48 -8.59 -1.28 -15.34
CA CYS A 48 -7.52 -2.10 -15.89
C CYS A 48 -7.54 -3.48 -15.22
N GLU A 49 -7.43 -4.54 -16.02
CA GLU A 49 -7.32 -5.89 -15.48
C GLU A 49 -5.99 -6.08 -14.73
N PRO A 50 -5.94 -6.89 -13.66
CA PRO A 50 -4.70 -7.14 -12.91
C PRO A 50 -3.63 -7.90 -13.69
N VAL A 51 -4.04 -8.71 -14.68
CA VAL A 51 -3.15 -9.46 -15.56
C VAL A 51 -3.31 -8.88 -16.96
N LEU A 52 -2.21 -8.41 -17.55
CA LEU A 52 -2.24 -7.86 -18.90
C LEU A 52 -2.32 -8.98 -19.93
N THR A 53 -2.93 -8.69 -21.08
CA THR A 53 -2.94 -9.59 -22.24
C THR A 53 -2.24 -8.92 -23.43
N PRO A 54 -1.73 -9.70 -24.40
CA PRO A 54 -1.16 -9.15 -25.63
C PRO A 54 -2.14 -8.24 -26.38
N GLU A 55 -3.43 -8.58 -26.38
CA GLU A 55 -4.48 -7.78 -27.02
C GLU A 55 -4.63 -6.42 -26.33
N PHE A 56 -4.57 -6.39 -24.99
CA PHE A 56 -4.62 -5.16 -24.22
C PHE A 56 -3.39 -4.29 -24.48
N MET A 57 -2.19 -4.88 -24.52
CA MET A 57 -0.96 -4.15 -24.82
C MET A 57 -0.98 -3.56 -26.24
N GLY A 58 -1.43 -4.33 -27.23
CA GLY A 58 -1.57 -3.87 -28.60
C GLY A 58 -2.62 -2.76 -28.77
N ALA A 59 -3.78 -2.91 -28.13
CA ALA A 59 -4.86 -1.91 -28.20
C ALA A 59 -4.45 -0.54 -27.63
N ASN A 60 -3.63 -0.54 -26.56
CA ASN A 60 -3.16 0.66 -25.89
C ASN A 60 -1.75 1.11 -26.33
N ARG A 61 -1.14 0.44 -27.32
CA ARG A 61 0.21 0.72 -27.82
C ARG A 61 1.27 0.77 -26.71
N ILE A 62 1.25 -0.25 -25.85
CA ILE A 62 2.19 -0.37 -24.72
C ILE A 62 3.46 -1.07 -25.19
N ASP A 63 4.59 -0.36 -25.15
CA ASP A 63 5.91 -0.90 -25.54
C ASP A 63 6.64 -1.62 -24.38
N TYR A 64 6.42 -1.16 -23.15
CA TYR A 64 7.08 -1.68 -21.95
C TYR A 64 6.12 -1.69 -20.76
N PHE A 65 6.23 -2.71 -19.91
CA PHE A 65 5.46 -2.79 -18.66
C PHE A 65 6.38 -2.62 -17.45
N ALA A 66 6.14 -1.58 -16.65
CA ALA A 66 6.90 -1.31 -15.44
C ALA A 66 6.15 -1.75 -14.17
N HIS A 67 6.75 -2.64 -13.39
CA HIS A 67 6.21 -3.03 -12.09
C HIS A 67 7.33 -3.29 -11.07
N ALA A 68 7.03 -3.06 -9.79
CA ALA A 68 8.00 -3.31 -8.74
C ALA A 68 8.12 -4.81 -8.49
N ASP A 69 9.34 -5.34 -8.48
CA ASP A 69 9.60 -6.78 -8.46
C ASP A 69 8.65 -7.55 -7.53
N THR A 70 7.93 -8.49 -8.12
CA THR A 70 7.12 -9.47 -7.41
C THR A 70 7.91 -10.75 -7.47
N ALA A 71 8.53 -11.10 -6.33
CA ALA A 71 9.12 -12.41 -6.16
C ALA A 71 8.11 -13.48 -6.58
N ASP A 72 8.55 -14.44 -7.38
CA ASP A 72 7.74 -15.59 -7.77
C ASP A 72 7.23 -16.27 -6.49
N LEU A 73 5.93 -16.22 -6.25
CA LEU A 73 5.33 -16.95 -5.15
C LEU A 73 5.45 -18.44 -5.48
N PRO A 74 6.09 -19.26 -4.60
CA PRO A 74 6.26 -20.68 -4.86
C PRO A 74 4.91 -21.34 -5.14
N GLY A 75 4.76 -21.95 -6.32
CA GLY A 75 3.54 -22.66 -6.72
C GLY A 75 2.47 -21.82 -7.42
N GLN A 76 2.69 -20.52 -7.67
CA GLN A 76 1.83 -19.74 -8.57
C GLN A 76 2.54 -19.41 -9.88
N PRO A 77 1.85 -19.53 -11.03
CA PRO A 77 2.40 -19.07 -12.29
C PRO A 77 2.59 -17.55 -12.25
N ASP A 78 3.77 -17.08 -12.69
CA ASP A 78 4.07 -15.66 -12.81
C ASP A 78 3.12 -15.02 -13.83
N PRO A 79 2.26 -14.06 -13.42
CA PRO A 79 1.30 -13.41 -14.31
C PRO A 79 1.98 -12.58 -15.40
N TYR A 80 3.27 -12.26 -15.26
CA TYR A 80 4.03 -11.45 -16.21
C TYR A 80 5.00 -12.25 -17.08
N ARG A 81 4.93 -13.59 -17.06
CA ARG A 81 5.87 -14.50 -17.75
C ARG A 81 6.06 -14.16 -19.23
N PHE A 82 5.03 -14.35 -20.05
CA PHE A 82 4.50 -13.20 -20.76
C PHE A 82 5.46 -12.16 -21.36
N ILE A 83 5.37 -11.01 -20.72
CA ILE A 83 6.06 -9.77 -20.97
C ILE A 83 7.56 -9.89 -20.66
N LYS A 84 7.91 -10.71 -19.67
CA LYS A 84 9.31 -11.00 -19.32
C LYS A 84 10.02 -11.77 -20.43
N GLU A 85 9.37 -12.77 -21.02
CA GLU A 85 9.92 -13.57 -22.14
C GLU A 85 10.15 -12.72 -23.40
N GLN A 86 9.35 -11.65 -23.58
CA GLN A 86 9.50 -10.69 -24.67
C GLN A 86 10.58 -9.62 -24.41
N GLY A 87 11.11 -9.54 -23.18
CA GLY A 87 12.09 -8.52 -22.80
C GLY A 87 11.49 -7.12 -22.59
N GLU A 88 10.16 -7.04 -22.46
CA GLU A 88 9.40 -5.77 -22.34
C GLU A 88 9.08 -5.42 -20.88
N PHE A 89 9.50 -6.26 -19.92
CA PHE A 89 9.26 -6.06 -18.49
C PHE A 89 10.36 -5.21 -17.83
N LEU A 90 9.99 -4.06 -17.28
CA LEU A 90 10.87 -3.14 -16.58
C LEU A 90 10.67 -3.27 -15.06
N VAL A 91 11.72 -3.68 -14.35
CA VAL A 91 11.70 -3.75 -12.88
C VAL A 91 12.01 -2.38 -12.30
N ILE A 92 11.08 -1.86 -11.48
CA ILE A 92 11.31 -0.63 -10.71
C ILE A 92 11.57 -0.94 -9.22
N PRO A 93 12.53 -0.27 -8.56
CA PRO A 93 12.76 -0.47 -7.14
C PRO A 93 11.58 0.03 -6.31
N ARG A 94 11.19 -0.72 -5.27
CA ARG A 94 10.23 -0.23 -4.28
C ARG A 94 10.88 0.84 -3.42
N ILE A 95 10.19 1.96 -3.23
CA ILE A 95 10.53 2.92 -2.18
C ILE A 95 10.14 2.28 -0.85
N LYS A 96 11.13 1.74 -0.14
CA LYS A 96 10.90 0.95 1.09
C LYS A 96 10.60 1.81 2.31
N GLU A 97 11.03 3.06 2.30
CA GLU A 97 10.97 3.93 3.47
C GLU A 97 9.60 4.62 3.57
N TRP A 98 8.92 4.39 4.70
CA TRP A 98 7.81 5.19 5.24
C TRP A 98 6.56 5.43 4.36
N CYS A 99 6.48 4.86 3.16
CA CYS A 99 5.47 5.19 2.15
C CYS A 99 4.68 3.97 1.65
N SER A 100 4.24 3.08 2.55
CA SER A 100 3.31 1.99 2.19
C SER A 100 1.90 2.25 2.72
N THR A 101 0.88 1.78 1.99
CA THR A 101 -0.53 1.87 2.43
C THR A 101 -0.73 1.21 3.80
N THR A 102 -0.07 0.08 4.04
CA THR A 102 -0.09 -0.63 5.33
C THR A 102 0.47 0.21 6.46
N GLU A 103 1.58 0.92 6.22
CA GLU A 103 2.19 1.80 7.22
C GLU A 103 1.31 3.02 7.52
N ILE A 104 0.74 3.65 6.49
CA ILE A 104 -0.20 4.78 6.66
C ILE A 104 -1.42 4.34 7.48
N ILE A 105 -2.05 3.20 7.15
CA ILE A 105 -3.19 2.66 7.91
C ILE A 105 -2.77 2.36 9.36
N SER A 106 -1.60 1.76 9.55
CA SER A 106 -1.08 1.42 10.89
C SER A 106 -0.88 2.66 11.75
N ARG A 107 -0.39 3.76 11.17
CA ARG A 107 -0.27 5.07 11.83
C ARG A 107 -1.64 5.64 12.22
N VAL A 108 -2.62 5.61 11.32
CA VAL A 108 -3.99 6.09 11.61
C VAL A 108 -4.61 5.30 12.75
N ILE A 109 -4.48 3.97 12.76
CA ILE A 109 -4.99 3.10 13.83
C ILE A 109 -4.29 3.42 15.16
N ARG A 110 -2.96 3.60 15.15
CA ARG A 110 -2.18 3.95 16.34
C ARG A 110 -2.65 5.29 16.94
N ASN A 111 -2.80 6.32 16.11
CA ASN A 111 -3.25 7.63 16.53
C ASN A 111 -4.68 7.60 17.09
N ARG A 112 -5.57 6.79 16.48
CA ARG A 112 -6.93 6.57 16.99
C ARG A 112 -6.92 5.94 18.38
N ASP A 113 -6.10 4.92 18.59
CA ASP A 113 -6.01 4.25 19.88
C ASP A 113 -5.46 5.17 20.98
N GLU A 114 -4.45 5.99 20.67
CA GLU A 114 -3.93 7.00 21.59
C GLU A 114 -4.98 8.06 21.95
N TYR A 115 -5.74 8.53 20.94
CA TYR A 115 -6.85 9.45 21.15
C TYR A 115 -7.90 8.86 22.08
N VAL A 116 -8.28 7.59 21.89
CA VAL A 116 -9.23 6.89 22.77
C VAL A 116 -8.75 6.86 24.21
N ILE A 117 -7.50 6.48 24.46
CA ILE A 117 -6.97 6.44 25.83
C ILE A 117 -6.96 7.83 26.47
N ARG A 118 -6.62 8.87 25.70
CA ARG A 118 -6.61 10.25 26.18
C ARG A 118 -8.02 10.71 26.59
N GLN A 119 -9.02 10.45 25.76
CA GLN A 119 -10.40 10.82 26.08
C GLN A 119 -10.93 10.09 27.32
N LEU A 120 -10.64 8.79 27.45
CA LEU A 120 -11.03 8.03 28.65
C LEU A 120 -10.35 8.56 29.93
N ARG A 121 -9.10 9.04 29.84
CA ARG A 121 -8.42 9.71 30.96
C ARG A 121 -9.05 11.06 31.32
N ASN A 122 -9.58 11.76 30.33
CA ASN A 122 -10.25 13.04 30.50
C ASN A 122 -11.73 12.89 30.94
N GLY A 123 -12.16 11.69 31.31
CA GLY A 123 -13.50 11.43 31.85
C GLY A 123 -14.55 11.00 30.83
N ALA A 124 -14.21 10.84 29.54
CA ALA A 124 -15.15 10.31 28.56
C ALA A 124 -15.51 8.84 28.86
N SER A 125 -16.74 8.43 28.54
CA SER A 125 -17.15 7.04 28.71
C SER A 125 -16.74 6.17 27.51
N ARG A 126 -16.73 4.84 27.70
CA ARG A 126 -16.45 3.88 26.61
C ARG A 126 -17.52 3.92 25.50
N ALA A 127 -18.75 4.23 25.87
CA ALA A 127 -19.87 4.33 24.93
C ALA A 127 -19.66 5.51 23.98
N ASP A 128 -19.23 6.66 24.50
CA ASP A 128 -18.95 7.87 23.72
C ASP A 128 -17.85 7.64 22.67
N MET A 129 -16.85 6.83 23.04
CA MET A 129 -15.73 6.48 22.16
C MET A 129 -16.07 5.36 21.15
N LYS A 130 -17.25 4.75 21.26
CA LYS A 130 -17.67 3.57 20.48
C LYS A 130 -16.64 2.43 20.56
N VAL A 131 -16.09 2.19 21.76
CA VAL A 131 -15.07 1.15 21.99
C VAL A 131 -15.59 0.08 22.95
N SER A 132 -15.55 -1.18 22.49
CA SER A 132 -15.89 -2.33 23.32
C SER A 132 -14.88 -2.55 24.45
N TRP A 133 -15.31 -3.20 25.53
CA TRP A 133 -14.42 -3.49 26.66
C TRP A 133 -13.20 -4.32 26.25
N LEU A 134 -13.40 -5.36 25.44
CA LEU A 134 -12.32 -6.21 24.93
C LEU A 134 -11.31 -5.41 24.12
N LYS A 135 -11.77 -4.53 23.24
CA LYS A 135 -10.89 -3.69 22.44
C LYS A 135 -10.09 -2.73 23.31
N LEU A 136 -10.68 -2.18 24.38
CA LEU A 136 -9.95 -1.34 25.32
C LEU A 136 -8.85 -2.11 26.07
N GLN A 137 -9.12 -3.34 26.50
CA GLN A 137 -8.09 -4.18 27.13
C GLN A 137 -6.96 -4.48 26.16
N TRP A 138 -7.29 -4.77 24.90
CA TRP A 138 -6.31 -5.01 23.85
C TRP A 138 -5.42 -3.78 23.57
N ILE A 139 -6.03 -2.60 23.49
CA ILE A 139 -5.34 -1.32 23.33
C ILE A 139 -4.36 -1.08 24.50
N LYS A 140 -4.80 -1.33 25.75
CA LYS A 140 -3.95 -1.19 26.95
C LYS A 140 -2.79 -2.19 26.94
N ALA A 141 -3.05 -3.46 26.63
CA ALA A 141 -2.05 -4.51 26.54
C ALA A 141 -0.98 -4.20 25.49
N ARG A 142 -1.41 -3.82 24.27
CA ARG A 142 -0.49 -3.44 23.18
C ARG A 142 0.39 -2.24 23.57
N ARG A 143 -0.19 -1.24 24.24
CA ARG A 143 0.58 -0.07 24.72
C ARG A 143 1.61 -0.45 25.78
N SER A 144 1.26 -1.35 26.70
CA SER A 144 2.19 -1.86 27.71
C SER A 144 3.36 -2.59 27.05
N PHE A 145 3.05 -3.46 26.08
CA PHE A 145 4.06 -4.18 25.30
C PHE A 145 5.00 -3.21 24.57
N HIS A 146 4.47 -2.23 23.82
CA HIS A 146 5.30 -1.22 23.13
C HIS A 146 6.16 -0.37 24.09
N ARG A 147 5.70 -0.09 25.33
CA ARG A 147 6.54 0.60 26.32
C ARG A 147 7.69 -0.29 26.81
N SER A 148 7.46 -1.59 27.01
CA SER A 148 8.53 -2.55 27.31
C SER A 148 9.50 -2.71 26.15
N SER A 149 9.02 -2.79 24.91
CA SER A 149 9.87 -2.93 23.71
C SER A 149 10.67 -1.68 23.36
N ARG A 150 10.24 -0.48 23.81
CA ARG A 150 11.04 0.77 23.69
C ARG A 150 12.02 0.96 24.84
N GLY A 151 11.86 0.23 25.94
CA GLY A 151 12.83 0.19 27.05
C GLY A 151 14.08 -0.65 26.76
N THR A 152 14.18 -1.24 25.56
CA THR A 152 15.29 -2.09 25.13
C THR A 152 16.09 -1.54 23.95
N TRP A 153 15.77 -0.34 23.44
CA TRP A 153 16.61 0.36 22.46
C TRP A 153 17.40 1.43 23.22
N THR A 154 18.68 1.17 23.48
CA THR A 154 19.60 2.18 24.01
C THR A 154 19.88 3.22 22.92
N GLU A 155 20.08 4.48 23.31
CA GLU A 155 20.32 5.62 22.42
C GLU A 155 21.58 5.48 21.52
N GLU A 156 22.39 4.43 21.71
CA GLU A 156 23.61 4.14 20.97
C GLU A 156 23.37 3.57 19.56
N GLU A 157 22.29 2.80 19.32
CA GLU A 157 22.04 2.17 18.02
C GLU A 157 21.50 3.12 16.94
N CYS A 158 21.11 4.35 17.31
CA CYS A 158 20.63 5.37 16.35
C CYS A 158 21.77 6.14 15.67
N LEU A 159 23.01 6.08 16.17
CA LEU A 159 24.14 6.86 15.62
C LEU A 159 25.08 6.06 14.70
N GLU A 160 24.92 4.73 14.57
CA GLU A 160 25.83 3.89 13.77
C GLU A 160 25.33 3.58 12.34
N ASN A 161 24.16 4.06 11.92
CA ASN A 161 23.63 3.82 10.57
C ASN A 161 23.41 5.10 9.73
N HIS A 162 24.29 6.09 9.87
CA HIS A 162 24.35 7.26 8.99
C HIS A 162 25.64 7.28 8.15
#